data_AF-A0A8J2AXZ4-F1
#
_entry.id   AF-A0A8J2AXZ4-F1
#
_cell.length_a   1.000
_cell.length_b   1.000
_cell.length_c   1.000
_cell.angle_alpha   90.00
_cell.angle_beta   90.00
_cell.angle_gamma   90.00
#
_symmetry.space_group_name_H-M   'P 1'
#
loop_
_entity.id
_entity.type
_entity.pdbx_description
1 polymer ?
#
loop_
_entity_poly.entity_id
_entity_poly.type
_entity_poly.pdbx_seq_one_letter_code
_entity_poly.pdbx_strand_id
1 'polypeptide(L)'
;MTRGPAVLEKERSRSRSHRRAVASGVSSNEVTTAVEVNKDVEQASSSSSGGALPQSLSTRCLTYTLEAQDGRARAATIQLPHGPVQTPVFMPVGTQGTIKGLLSREVKALGPQIILGNTYHLANRPNCDRLRKCGGLHNFMQWDRNILTDSGGFQMVSLLKLASINEQGVEFEDPKNPGSMMLLTPEESIRSQNAIGSDIMMQLDDVVSSCEPDKKRVEEATHRTTRWLDRCIAAHANPERQNLFAIVQGGLHEDLRKISLADLKARGDHCPGYAIGGLSGGESKHEFWQVVAQCTDEEKDGLPKLKPRYCMGVGYMLDIVVCVALGVDMFDCVYPCRTARFGTALTRQGQLRLSSAARFENDFGVIEEGCDCYTCAQAKYSRSYLSQIVAKNDKSNPVGATLLTIHNVRFMMRLMSDMRKAILEGKFSEWVVRFLQTLYPQHTPSDSSTSKTSKKIKMKQAPAAQKGEVVDHEKSNGQNEAPEESKVVDEKKAASSMKPDDEEKADGPLLPPLWVKDALMRAKIRGLKEAFDWENGTHSKEDMPKMQ
;
A
#
# COMPACT_ATOMS: atom_id res chain seq x y z
N MET A 1 -54.13 -42.92 -8.27
CA MET A 1 -54.75 -43.15 -9.59
C MET A 1 -54.31 -42.00 -10.48
N THR A 2 -53.93 -42.08 -11.76
CA THR A 2 -53.57 -43.13 -12.77
C THR A 2 -53.22 -42.30 -14.03
N ARG A 3 -52.32 -42.63 -14.97
CA ARG A 3 -51.40 -43.76 -15.24
C ARG A 3 -50.45 -43.28 -16.37
N GLY A 4 -49.20 -43.76 -16.41
CA GLY A 4 -48.46 -43.90 -17.69
C GLY A 4 -48.92 -45.17 -18.42
N PRO A 5 -48.59 -45.35 -19.72
CA PRO A 5 -47.35 -46.07 -20.13
C PRO A 5 -46.65 -45.42 -21.36
N ALA A 6 -45.37 -45.60 -21.71
CA ALA A 6 -44.38 -46.71 -21.63
C ALA A 6 -44.44 -47.73 -22.80
N VAL A 7 -43.26 -48.08 -23.37
CA VAL A 7 -42.83 -49.23 -24.26
C VAL A 7 -41.55 -48.75 -25.01
N LEU A 8 -40.31 -49.18 -24.68
CA LEU A 8 -39.52 -50.35 -25.18
C LEU A 8 -38.99 -50.14 -26.63
N GLU A 9 -37.80 -50.56 -27.10
CA GLU A 9 -36.74 -51.55 -26.74
C GLU A 9 -35.33 -50.91 -26.82
N LYS A 10 -34.21 -51.32 -26.18
CA LYS A 10 -33.62 -52.60 -25.75
C LYS A 10 -32.87 -53.39 -26.85
N GLU A 11 -31.55 -53.22 -26.93
CA GLU A 11 -30.66 -54.32 -27.37
C GLU A 11 -29.32 -54.36 -26.59
N ARG A 12 -28.68 -55.54 -26.55
CA ARG A 12 -27.50 -55.88 -25.72
C ARG A 12 -26.64 -56.94 -26.43
N SER A 13 -25.34 -56.70 -26.58
CA SER A 13 -24.25 -57.70 -26.47
C SER A 13 -22.89 -56.98 -26.60
N ARG A 14 -21.93 -57.09 -25.69
CA ARG A 14 -21.11 -58.23 -25.18
C ARG A 14 -19.96 -58.65 -26.12
N SER A 15 -18.72 -58.39 -25.70
CA SER A 15 -17.63 -59.37 -25.78
C SER A 15 -16.59 -59.23 -24.66
N ARG A 16 -15.97 -60.37 -24.28
CA ARG A 16 -15.07 -60.60 -23.13
C ARG A 16 -14.08 -61.73 -23.48
N SER A 17 -12.91 -61.91 -22.86
CA SER A 17 -11.98 -60.99 -22.15
C SER A 17 -10.78 -61.82 -21.65
N HIS A 18 -9.54 -61.49 -22.04
CA HIS A 18 -8.32 -62.19 -21.58
C HIS A 18 -7.37 -61.16 -20.90
N ARG A 19 -6.86 -61.30 -19.66
CA ARG A 19 -6.12 -62.39 -18.96
C ARG A 19 -4.74 -62.67 -19.60
N ARG A 20 -3.59 -62.75 -18.88
CA ARG A 20 -3.26 -62.64 -17.42
C ARG A 20 -1.73 -62.63 -17.22
N ALA A 21 -1.23 -62.10 -16.08
CA ALA A 21 -0.01 -62.52 -15.33
C ALA A 21 1.41 -62.38 -15.96
N VAL A 22 2.56 -62.41 -15.24
CA VAL A 22 2.99 -62.16 -13.82
C VAL A 22 4.56 -62.16 -13.79
N ALA A 23 5.20 -61.53 -12.78
CA ALA A 23 6.62 -61.71 -12.35
C ALA A 23 7.74 -61.24 -13.32
N SER A 24 9.02 -61.03 -12.93
CA SER A 24 9.69 -60.68 -11.66
C SER A 24 11.16 -60.36 -11.97
N GLY A 25 11.86 -59.53 -11.18
CA GLY A 25 13.33 -59.38 -11.35
C GLY A 25 13.98 -58.27 -10.53
N VAL A 26 14.82 -58.66 -9.57
CA VAL A 26 15.78 -57.78 -8.86
C VAL A 26 17.14 -58.48 -8.88
N SER A 27 18.19 -57.82 -9.39
CA SER A 27 19.59 -58.16 -9.08
C SER A 27 20.57 -57.08 -9.52
N SER A 28 21.33 -56.58 -8.54
CA SER A 28 22.78 -56.28 -8.56
C SER A 28 23.51 -55.97 -9.89
N ASN A 29 24.23 -54.85 -9.92
CA ASN A 29 25.69 -54.87 -9.70
C ASN A 29 26.30 -53.46 -9.57
N GLU A 30 27.23 -53.31 -8.63
CA GLU A 30 28.29 -52.29 -8.70
C GLU A 30 29.39 -52.76 -9.68
N VAL A 31 30.18 -51.83 -10.23
CA VAL A 31 31.67 -51.86 -10.22
C VAL A 31 32.20 -50.60 -10.92
N THR A 32 33.36 -50.15 -10.46
CA THR A 32 34.06 -48.89 -10.77
C THR A 32 35.03 -48.98 -11.96
N THR A 33 35.62 -47.83 -12.33
CA THR A 33 36.89 -47.67 -13.11
C THR A 33 36.86 -48.06 -14.61
N ALA A 34 37.61 -47.42 -15.51
CA ALA A 34 38.49 -46.26 -15.43
C ALA A 34 38.58 -45.47 -16.76
N VAL A 35 39.17 -44.28 -16.63
CA VAL A 35 39.77 -43.42 -17.66
C VAL A 35 40.44 -44.16 -18.83
N GLU A 36 40.11 -43.77 -20.06
CA GLU A 36 41.08 -43.72 -21.17
C GLU A 36 41.02 -42.36 -21.86
N VAL A 37 42.19 -41.82 -22.15
CA VAL A 37 42.39 -40.59 -22.92
C VAL A 37 42.89 -40.99 -24.30
N ASN A 38 42.25 -40.50 -25.36
CA ASN A 38 42.91 -40.43 -26.67
C ASN A 38 42.53 -39.15 -27.41
N LYS A 39 43.49 -38.69 -28.21
CA LYS A 39 43.51 -37.36 -28.82
C LYS A 39 43.14 -37.38 -30.30
N ASP A 40 42.73 -36.19 -30.76
CA ASP A 40 42.81 -35.65 -32.13
C ASP A 40 42.09 -36.42 -33.26
N VAL A 41 41.15 -35.73 -33.93
CA VAL A 41 41.18 -35.40 -35.37
C VAL A 41 40.00 -34.46 -35.70
N GLU A 42 40.20 -33.58 -36.69
CA GLU A 42 39.35 -32.45 -37.04
C GLU A 42 38.11 -32.79 -37.90
N GLN A 43 37.14 -31.86 -37.87
CA GLN A 43 36.16 -31.54 -38.94
C GLN A 43 35.40 -32.67 -39.67
N ALA A 44 34.13 -32.87 -39.27
CA ALA A 44 33.02 -32.97 -40.23
C ALA A 44 31.68 -32.61 -39.57
N SER A 45 30.84 -31.86 -40.29
CA SER A 45 29.53 -31.40 -39.83
C SER A 45 28.39 -32.36 -40.16
N SER A 46 27.64 -32.86 -39.17
CA SER A 46 26.21 -33.24 -39.36
C SER A 46 25.45 -33.47 -38.03
N SER A 47 24.49 -32.59 -37.76
CA SER A 47 23.21 -32.85 -37.06
C SER A 47 23.11 -33.99 -36.02
N SER A 48 22.99 -33.62 -34.74
CA SER A 48 22.17 -34.37 -33.76
C SER A 48 21.52 -33.42 -32.76
N SER A 49 20.20 -33.52 -32.61
CA SER A 49 19.36 -32.62 -31.83
C SER A 49 19.52 -32.78 -30.32
N GLY A 50 20.08 -31.78 -29.63
CA GLY A 50 19.92 -31.55 -28.20
C GLY A 50 18.84 -30.51 -27.94
N GLY A 51 17.80 -30.85 -27.19
CA GLY A 51 16.65 -29.97 -26.94
C GLY A 51 17.00 -28.80 -26.01
N ALA A 52 17.38 -27.66 -26.58
CA ALA A 52 17.37 -26.40 -25.86
C ALA A 52 15.92 -25.99 -25.54
N LEU A 53 15.67 -25.55 -24.31
CA LEU A 53 14.47 -24.76 -24.00
C LEU A 53 14.44 -23.57 -24.96
N PRO A 54 13.29 -23.27 -25.61
CA PRO A 54 13.24 -22.23 -26.61
C PRO A 54 13.62 -20.89 -25.99
N GLN A 55 14.66 -20.25 -26.52
CA GLN A 55 14.96 -18.84 -26.27
C GLN A 55 13.88 -17.98 -26.92
N SER A 56 12.70 -18.01 -26.32
CA SER A 56 11.66 -17.02 -26.56
C SER A 56 12.21 -15.66 -26.12
N LEU A 57 12.32 -14.73 -27.07
CA LEU A 57 12.52 -13.32 -26.75
C LEU A 57 11.39 -12.92 -25.79
N SER A 58 11.74 -12.69 -24.53
CA SER A 58 10.79 -12.36 -23.47
C SER A 58 10.21 -10.97 -23.74
N THR A 59 9.14 -10.92 -24.53
CA THR A 59 8.27 -9.75 -24.70
C THR A 59 7.47 -9.55 -23.42
N ARG A 60 8.16 -9.09 -22.38
CA ARG A 60 7.53 -8.67 -21.12
C ARG A 60 6.60 -7.52 -21.44
N CYS A 61 5.41 -7.56 -20.86
CA CYS A 61 4.47 -6.46 -20.96
C CYS A 61 4.92 -5.23 -20.13
N LEU A 62 5.84 -5.40 -19.18
CA LEU A 62 6.53 -4.30 -18.50
C LEU A 62 7.87 -3.95 -19.15
N THR A 63 8.06 -2.66 -19.44
CA THR A 63 9.37 -2.04 -19.66
C THR A 63 9.57 -0.89 -18.66
N TYR A 64 10.81 -0.66 -18.22
CA TYR A 64 11.17 0.42 -17.30
C TYR A 64 12.19 1.34 -17.97
N THR A 65 11.78 2.56 -18.31
CA THR A 65 12.64 3.56 -18.95
C THR A 65 13.01 4.63 -17.92
N LEU A 66 14.27 4.64 -17.46
CA LEU A 66 14.80 5.68 -16.60
C LEU A 66 15.07 6.95 -17.44
N GLU A 67 14.37 8.05 -17.14
CA GLU A 67 14.48 9.32 -17.87
C GLU A 67 15.49 10.26 -17.22
N ALA A 68 15.48 10.37 -15.89
CA ALA A 68 16.41 11.18 -15.12
C ALA A 68 16.67 10.62 -13.72
N GLN A 69 17.80 11.01 -13.14
CA GLN A 69 18.18 10.69 -11.77
C GLN A 69 18.93 11.88 -11.14
N ASP A 70 18.48 12.37 -9.98
CA ASP A 70 19.19 13.38 -9.17
C ASP A 70 19.49 12.76 -7.80
N GLY A 71 20.77 12.51 -7.51
CA GLY A 71 21.18 11.68 -6.37
C GLY A 71 20.68 10.23 -6.53
N ARG A 72 19.85 9.76 -5.59
CA ARG A 72 19.18 8.44 -5.69
C ARG A 72 17.74 8.55 -6.20
N ALA A 73 17.16 9.75 -6.25
CA ALA A 73 15.79 9.95 -6.72
C ALA A 73 15.70 9.75 -8.23
N ARG A 74 14.69 9.00 -8.69
CA ARG A 74 14.53 8.57 -10.09
C ARG A 74 13.20 9.04 -10.65
N ALA A 75 13.24 9.52 -11.90
CA ALA A 75 12.07 9.75 -12.73
C ALA A 75 12.12 8.75 -13.89
N ALA A 76 11.17 7.83 -13.94
CA ALA A 76 11.11 6.78 -14.95
C ALA A 76 9.69 6.59 -15.47
N THR A 77 9.52 5.97 -16.63
CA THR A 77 8.22 5.54 -17.14
C THR A 77 8.18 4.01 -17.18
N ILE A 78 7.21 3.44 -16.49
CA ILE A 78 6.87 2.03 -16.54
C ILE A 78 5.81 1.87 -17.63
N GLN A 79 6.14 1.20 -18.74
CA GLN A 79 5.10 0.78 -19.68
C GLN A 79 4.38 -0.44 -19.10
N LEU A 80 3.06 -0.47 -19.19
CA LEU A 80 2.19 -1.57 -18.76
C LEU A 80 1.09 -1.80 -19.82
N PRO A 81 0.36 -2.93 -19.78
CA PRO A 81 -0.70 -3.24 -20.75
C PRO A 81 -1.78 -2.16 -20.87
N HIS A 82 -2.23 -1.58 -19.74
CA HIS A 82 -3.25 -0.51 -19.72
C HIS A 82 -2.64 0.91 -19.63
N GLY A 83 -1.46 1.11 -20.24
CA GLY A 83 -0.86 2.41 -20.48
C GLY A 83 0.37 2.74 -19.61
N PRO A 84 1.06 3.86 -19.88
CA PRO A 84 2.28 4.23 -19.17
C PRO A 84 2.01 4.76 -17.75
N VAL A 85 2.92 4.44 -16.82
CA VAL A 85 2.93 4.95 -15.44
C VAL A 85 4.22 5.73 -15.21
N GLN A 86 4.10 7.02 -14.89
CA GLN A 86 5.21 7.89 -14.55
C GLN A 86 5.59 7.77 -13.07
N THR A 87 6.87 7.55 -12.75
CA THR A 87 7.41 7.47 -11.38
C THR A 87 8.10 8.79 -10.96
N PRO A 88 8.21 9.10 -9.64
CA PRO A 88 7.58 8.40 -8.53
C PRO A 88 6.04 8.43 -8.61
N VAL A 89 5.39 7.36 -8.16
CA VAL A 89 3.93 7.19 -8.26
C VAL A 89 3.32 6.73 -6.93
N PHE A 90 2.14 7.27 -6.63
CA PHE A 90 1.29 6.81 -5.53
C PHE A 90 0.07 6.09 -6.09
N MET A 91 -0.26 4.93 -5.52
CA MET A 91 -1.39 4.08 -5.89
C MET A 91 -2.51 4.22 -4.85
N PRO A 92 -3.63 4.90 -5.18
CA PRO A 92 -4.82 4.88 -4.34
C PRO A 92 -5.36 3.45 -4.20
N VAL A 93 -5.71 3.07 -2.97
CA VAL A 93 -6.12 1.69 -2.64
C VAL A 93 -7.63 1.49 -2.79
N GLY A 94 -8.00 0.59 -3.72
CA GLY A 94 -9.35 0.14 -4.01
C GLY A 94 -9.68 -1.21 -3.37
N THR A 95 -10.08 -1.20 -2.09
CA THR A 95 -10.29 -2.42 -1.26
C THR A 95 -11.23 -3.46 -1.88
N GLN A 96 -12.28 -3.06 -2.61
CA GLN A 96 -13.28 -3.97 -3.21
C GLN A 96 -13.52 -3.62 -4.69
N GLY A 97 -12.45 -3.29 -5.43
CA GLY A 97 -12.59 -2.77 -6.80
C GLY A 97 -13.19 -1.36 -6.84
N THR A 98 -13.08 -0.61 -5.74
CA THR A 98 -13.51 0.79 -5.64
C THR A 98 -12.69 1.51 -4.57
N ILE A 99 -12.28 2.75 -4.86
CA ILE A 99 -11.70 3.65 -3.88
C ILE A 99 -12.87 4.27 -3.11
N LYS A 100 -12.98 3.92 -1.82
CA LYS A 100 -14.14 4.21 -0.97
C LYS A 100 -14.55 5.69 -1.04
N GLY A 101 -15.72 5.95 -1.61
CA GLY A 101 -16.31 7.28 -1.74
C GLY A 101 -16.18 7.94 -3.12
N LEU A 102 -15.56 7.28 -4.11
CA LEU A 102 -15.36 7.80 -5.46
C LEU A 102 -15.86 6.83 -6.55
N LEU A 103 -16.42 7.39 -7.62
CA LEU A 103 -16.69 6.69 -8.88
C LEU A 103 -15.40 6.57 -9.71
N SER A 104 -15.28 5.52 -10.53
CA SER A 104 -14.09 5.30 -11.39
C SER A 104 -13.79 6.49 -12.31
N ARG A 105 -14.81 7.20 -12.81
CA ARG A 105 -14.64 8.44 -13.60
C ARG A 105 -14.01 9.58 -12.80
N GLU A 106 -14.33 9.70 -11.51
CA GLU A 106 -13.80 10.74 -10.62
C GLU A 106 -12.34 10.42 -10.31
N VAL A 107 -12.04 9.15 -9.98
CA VAL A 107 -10.67 8.67 -9.80
C VAL A 107 -9.81 8.97 -11.04
N LYS A 108 -10.30 8.66 -12.26
CA LYS A 108 -9.57 8.96 -13.51
C LYS A 108 -9.23 10.45 -13.64
N ALA A 109 -10.14 11.33 -13.25
CA ALA A 109 -9.97 12.79 -13.30
C ALA A 109 -8.96 13.34 -12.27
N LEU A 110 -8.67 12.62 -11.18
CA LEU A 110 -7.63 13.03 -10.21
C LEU A 110 -6.20 12.81 -10.75
N GLY A 111 -6.04 12.00 -11.80
CA GLY A 111 -4.76 11.74 -12.48
C GLY A 111 -4.02 10.40 -12.25
N PRO A 112 -4.36 9.47 -11.33
CA PRO A 112 -3.60 8.23 -11.17
C PRO A 112 -3.65 7.36 -12.43
N GLN A 113 -2.48 6.88 -12.87
CA GLN A 113 -2.34 5.93 -14.00
C GLN A 113 -2.34 4.46 -13.56
N ILE A 114 -2.31 4.23 -12.23
CA ILE A 114 -2.35 2.93 -11.59
C ILE A 114 -3.03 3.04 -10.22
N ILE A 115 -3.76 2.01 -9.83
CA ILE A 115 -4.41 1.86 -8.52
C ILE A 115 -4.07 0.49 -7.92
N LEU A 116 -4.20 0.33 -6.60
CA LEU A 116 -4.04 -0.97 -5.94
C LEU A 116 -5.40 -1.63 -5.71
N GLY A 117 -5.62 -2.84 -6.22
CA GLY A 117 -6.75 -3.71 -5.90
C GLY A 117 -6.36 -4.76 -4.86
N ASN A 118 -7.16 -4.95 -3.81
CA ASN A 118 -6.84 -5.96 -2.79
C ASN A 118 -7.34 -7.36 -3.19
N THR A 119 -6.44 -8.31 -3.38
CA THR A 119 -6.76 -9.68 -3.84
C THR A 119 -7.65 -10.41 -2.86
N TYR A 120 -7.36 -10.33 -1.55
CA TYR A 120 -8.13 -11.04 -0.53
C TYR A 120 -9.64 -10.73 -0.61
N HIS A 121 -9.98 -9.45 -0.69
CA HIS A 121 -11.38 -9.02 -0.81
C HIS A 121 -11.96 -9.34 -2.19
N LEU A 122 -11.21 -9.11 -3.28
CA LEU A 122 -11.68 -9.36 -4.66
C LEU A 122 -11.97 -10.84 -4.93
N ALA A 123 -11.07 -11.73 -4.53
CA ALA A 123 -11.22 -13.18 -4.60
C ALA A 123 -12.40 -13.69 -3.76
N ASN A 124 -12.78 -12.96 -2.70
CA ASN A 124 -13.92 -13.26 -1.86
C ASN A 124 -15.26 -12.68 -2.33
N ARG A 125 -15.25 -11.46 -2.90
CA ARG A 125 -16.43 -10.70 -3.36
C ARG A 125 -15.92 -9.57 -4.28
N PRO A 126 -16.11 -9.63 -5.61
CA PRO A 126 -17.08 -10.43 -6.36
C PRO A 126 -16.81 -11.93 -6.53
N ASN A 127 -15.59 -12.39 -6.21
CA ASN A 127 -15.00 -13.71 -6.49
C ASN A 127 -14.40 -13.91 -7.90
N CYS A 128 -13.40 -14.80 -7.96
CA CYS A 128 -12.59 -15.06 -9.16
C CYS A 128 -13.42 -15.59 -10.33
N ASP A 129 -14.41 -16.45 -10.08
CA ASP A 129 -15.30 -16.98 -11.14
C ASP A 129 -16.14 -15.87 -11.80
N ARG A 130 -16.62 -14.91 -11.01
CA ARG A 130 -17.33 -13.74 -11.53
C ARG A 130 -16.39 -12.83 -12.30
N LEU A 131 -15.19 -12.58 -11.80
CA LEU A 131 -14.20 -11.76 -12.50
C LEU A 131 -13.81 -12.37 -13.86
N ARG A 132 -13.57 -13.68 -13.94
CA ARG A 132 -13.34 -14.35 -15.24
C ARG A 132 -14.52 -14.19 -16.20
N LYS A 133 -15.76 -14.35 -15.73
CA LYS A 133 -16.98 -14.15 -16.55
C LYS A 133 -17.21 -12.70 -16.99
N CYS A 134 -16.73 -11.73 -16.20
CA CYS A 134 -16.81 -10.30 -16.53
C CYS A 134 -15.60 -9.77 -17.31
N GLY A 135 -14.63 -10.62 -17.68
CA GLY A 135 -13.44 -10.21 -18.41
C GLY A 135 -12.41 -9.45 -17.56
N GLY A 136 -12.26 -9.82 -16.29
CA GLY A 136 -11.31 -9.21 -15.35
C GLY A 136 -11.86 -8.03 -14.56
N LEU A 137 -11.05 -7.52 -13.63
CA LEU A 137 -11.44 -6.43 -12.73
C LEU A 137 -11.60 -5.10 -13.46
N HIS A 138 -10.72 -4.76 -14.40
CA HIS A 138 -10.80 -3.55 -15.24
C HIS A 138 -12.21 -3.35 -15.81
N ASN A 139 -12.76 -4.37 -16.44
CA ASN A 139 -14.13 -4.38 -16.96
C ASN A 139 -15.18 -4.35 -15.84
N PHE A 140 -15.01 -5.12 -14.76
CA PHE A 140 -15.95 -5.16 -13.63
C PHE A 140 -16.09 -3.80 -12.90
N MET A 141 -15.01 -3.03 -12.77
CA MET A 141 -15.01 -1.72 -12.09
C MET A 141 -14.95 -0.51 -13.05
N GLN A 142 -15.02 -0.74 -14.37
CA GLN A 142 -14.94 0.31 -15.40
C GLN A 142 -13.66 1.18 -15.31
N TRP A 143 -12.55 0.53 -15.01
CA TRP A 143 -11.21 1.12 -14.94
C TRP A 143 -10.36 0.64 -16.12
N ASP A 144 -9.92 1.58 -16.95
CA ASP A 144 -9.23 1.37 -18.23
C ASP A 144 -7.74 1.72 -18.17
N ARG A 145 -7.20 1.89 -16.95
CA ARG A 145 -5.78 2.09 -16.68
C ARG A 145 -5.25 0.93 -15.83
N ASN A 146 -4.00 1.02 -15.41
CA ASN A 146 -3.33 -0.10 -14.77
C ASN A 146 -3.87 -0.43 -13.37
N ILE A 147 -3.75 -1.68 -12.96
CA ILE A 147 -4.04 -2.18 -11.62
C ILE A 147 -2.84 -2.99 -11.11
N LEU A 148 -2.37 -2.67 -9.90
CA LEU A 148 -1.53 -3.55 -9.10
C LEU A 148 -2.42 -4.35 -8.14
N THR A 149 -2.18 -5.64 -7.96
CA THR A 149 -2.81 -6.45 -6.90
C THR A 149 -1.81 -6.90 -5.87
N ASP A 150 -2.16 -6.77 -4.60
CA ASP A 150 -1.43 -7.44 -3.52
C ASP A 150 -1.70 -8.96 -3.52
N SER A 151 -0.95 -9.72 -2.72
CA SER A 151 -1.09 -11.18 -2.67
C SER A 151 -2.29 -11.68 -1.86
N GLY A 152 -2.87 -10.80 -1.02
CA GLY A 152 -3.89 -11.12 -0.03
C GLY A 152 -3.35 -11.66 1.31
N GLY A 153 -2.08 -12.04 1.39
CA GLY A 153 -1.49 -12.66 2.60
C GLY A 153 -1.45 -11.71 3.81
N PHE A 154 -1.02 -10.46 3.60
CA PHE A 154 -0.91 -9.48 4.69
C PHE A 154 -2.24 -9.22 5.41
N GLN A 155 -3.36 -9.19 4.68
CA GLN A 155 -4.68 -8.95 5.27
C GLN A 155 -5.17 -10.17 6.07
N MET A 156 -4.78 -11.38 5.69
CA MET A 156 -5.10 -12.58 6.48
C MET A 156 -4.37 -12.56 7.83
N VAL A 157 -3.08 -12.25 7.83
CA VAL A 157 -2.25 -12.22 9.05
C VAL A 157 -2.63 -11.05 9.97
N SER A 158 -2.97 -9.87 9.41
CA SER A 158 -3.29 -8.67 10.21
C SER A 158 -4.73 -8.62 10.74
N LEU A 159 -5.70 -9.27 10.07
CA LEU A 159 -7.11 -9.24 10.48
C LEU A 159 -7.51 -10.43 11.36
N LEU A 160 -6.74 -11.53 11.38
CA LEU A 160 -7.17 -12.79 11.97
C LEU A 160 -6.17 -13.29 13.02
N LYS A 161 -6.59 -13.22 14.29
CA LYS A 161 -5.87 -13.74 15.47
C LYS A 161 -5.58 -15.26 15.43
N LEU A 162 -6.11 -15.96 14.43
CA LEU A 162 -6.06 -17.40 14.25
C LEU A 162 -5.35 -17.81 12.94
N ALA A 163 -4.56 -16.89 12.36
CA ALA A 163 -3.71 -17.23 11.21
C ALA A 163 -2.50 -18.08 11.64
N SER A 164 -2.24 -19.16 10.90
CA SER A 164 -1.07 -20.03 11.02
C SER A 164 -0.31 -20.04 9.69
N ILE A 165 1.03 -20.01 9.72
CA ILE A 165 1.84 -19.95 8.49
C ILE A 165 2.83 -21.11 8.48
N ASN A 166 2.61 -22.04 7.55
CA ASN A 166 3.44 -23.22 7.32
C ASN A 166 4.02 -23.20 5.90
N GLU A 167 4.80 -24.20 5.49
CA GLU A 167 5.41 -24.20 4.15
C GLU A 167 4.39 -24.24 3.00
N GLN A 168 3.19 -24.80 3.19
CA GLN A 168 2.17 -24.89 2.15
C GLN A 168 1.55 -23.52 1.82
N GLY A 169 1.28 -22.71 2.85
CA GLY A 169 0.61 -21.41 2.71
C GLY A 169 0.24 -20.78 4.06
N VAL A 170 -0.67 -19.81 4.00
CA VAL A 170 -1.31 -19.17 5.16
C VAL A 170 -2.65 -19.85 5.42
N GLU A 171 -2.81 -20.48 6.57
CA GLU A 171 -4.06 -21.04 7.08
C GLU A 171 -4.76 -20.03 7.98
N PHE A 172 -6.07 -19.86 7.85
CA PHE A 172 -6.84 -18.88 8.61
C PHE A 172 -8.33 -19.21 8.64
N GLU A 173 -9.06 -18.74 9.64
CA GLU A 173 -10.51 -18.91 9.74
C GLU A 173 -11.25 -18.05 8.69
N ASP A 174 -12.25 -18.61 8.00
CA ASP A 174 -13.10 -17.87 7.06
C ASP A 174 -13.97 -16.83 7.78
N PRO A 175 -13.76 -15.52 7.56
CA PRO A 175 -14.53 -14.50 8.26
C PRO A 175 -16.00 -14.43 7.84
N LYS A 176 -16.41 -15.19 6.82
CA LYS A 176 -17.82 -15.40 6.45
C LYS A 176 -18.45 -16.60 7.15
N ASN A 177 -17.64 -17.61 7.50
CA ASN A 177 -18.07 -18.90 8.04
C ASN A 177 -17.20 -19.29 9.25
N PRO A 178 -17.44 -18.69 10.43
CA PRO A 178 -16.70 -19.02 11.65
C PRO A 178 -16.69 -20.53 11.92
N GLY A 179 -15.54 -21.05 12.32
CA GLY A 179 -15.24 -22.48 12.46
C GLY A 179 -14.78 -23.19 11.19
N SER A 180 -14.81 -22.53 10.02
CA SER A 180 -14.24 -23.07 8.76
C SER A 180 -12.84 -22.52 8.52
N MET A 181 -11.88 -23.38 8.16
CA MET A 181 -10.52 -22.96 7.81
C MET A 181 -10.34 -22.84 6.30
N MET A 182 -9.60 -21.81 5.87
CA MET A 182 -9.12 -21.62 4.50
C MET A 182 -7.59 -21.65 4.47
N LEU A 183 -7.03 -22.09 3.34
CA LEU A 183 -5.59 -22.10 3.06
C LEU A 183 -5.32 -21.26 1.80
N LEU A 184 -4.55 -20.18 1.94
CA LEU A 184 -4.00 -19.43 0.82
C LEU A 184 -2.58 -19.92 0.53
N THR A 185 -2.41 -20.65 -0.57
CA THR A 185 -1.07 -21.02 -1.08
C THR A 185 -0.57 -19.99 -2.10
N PRO A 186 0.76 -19.94 -2.37
CA PRO A 186 1.32 -19.19 -3.51
C PRO A 186 0.57 -19.43 -4.83
N GLU A 187 0.23 -20.69 -5.15
CA GLU A 187 -0.48 -21.02 -6.37
C GLU A 187 -1.90 -20.46 -6.40
N GLU A 188 -2.62 -20.46 -5.27
CA GLU A 188 -3.98 -19.92 -5.22
C GLU A 188 -4.01 -18.38 -5.23
N SER A 189 -3.03 -17.73 -4.60
CA SER A 189 -2.84 -16.28 -4.71
C SER A 189 -2.60 -15.87 -6.16
N ILE A 190 -1.70 -16.55 -6.87
CA ILE A 190 -1.40 -16.26 -8.28
C ILE A 190 -2.57 -16.65 -9.19
N ARG A 191 -3.27 -17.78 -8.98
CA ARG A 191 -4.52 -18.11 -9.70
C ARG A 191 -5.60 -17.05 -9.52
N SER A 192 -5.71 -16.47 -8.33
CA SER A 192 -6.64 -15.38 -8.04
C SER A 192 -6.24 -14.09 -8.77
N GLN A 193 -4.95 -13.72 -8.76
CA GLN A 193 -4.45 -12.54 -9.47
C GLN A 193 -4.52 -12.69 -11.00
N ASN A 194 -4.31 -13.90 -11.53
CA ASN A 194 -4.57 -14.25 -12.94
C ASN A 194 -6.06 -14.08 -13.30
N ALA A 195 -6.98 -14.40 -12.39
CA ALA A 195 -8.42 -14.23 -12.59
C ALA A 195 -8.91 -12.77 -12.42
N ILE A 196 -8.23 -11.99 -11.58
CA ILE A 196 -8.43 -10.54 -11.43
C ILE A 196 -7.94 -9.80 -12.69
N GLY A 197 -6.85 -10.25 -13.30
CA GLY A 197 -6.31 -9.67 -14.55
C GLY A 197 -5.51 -8.38 -14.36
N SER A 198 -4.88 -8.20 -13.19
CA SER A 198 -4.04 -7.04 -12.86
C SER A 198 -2.76 -6.95 -13.70
N ASP A 199 -2.33 -5.73 -14.03
CA ASP A 199 -1.11 -5.45 -14.78
C ASP A 199 0.17 -5.78 -14.00
N ILE A 200 0.12 -5.62 -12.67
CA ILE A 200 1.16 -6.04 -11.73
C ILE A 200 0.51 -6.92 -10.66
N MET A 201 1.14 -8.05 -10.36
CA MET A 201 0.75 -8.97 -9.30
C MET A 201 1.89 -9.11 -8.28
N MET A 202 1.57 -9.16 -7.00
CA MET A 202 2.57 -9.40 -5.95
C MET A 202 2.67 -10.90 -5.63
N GLN A 203 3.88 -11.40 -5.39
CA GLN A 203 4.08 -12.74 -4.84
C GLN A 203 3.37 -12.90 -3.49
N LEU A 204 2.95 -14.12 -3.13
CA LEU A 204 2.66 -14.42 -1.73
C LEU A 204 3.98 -14.54 -0.95
N ASP A 205 4.06 -13.88 0.19
CA ASP A 205 5.21 -13.82 1.08
C ASP A 205 4.83 -14.17 2.53
N ASP A 206 5.80 -14.64 3.30
CA ASP A 206 5.62 -14.91 4.73
C ASP A 206 5.88 -13.61 5.51
N VAL A 207 4.79 -12.88 5.81
CA VAL A 207 4.91 -11.58 6.49
C VAL A 207 5.01 -11.76 8.00
N VAL A 208 6.12 -11.32 8.57
CA VAL A 208 6.34 -11.13 10.00
C VAL A 208 6.18 -9.66 10.40
N SER A 209 5.90 -9.40 11.67
CA SER A 209 5.96 -8.05 12.23
C SER A 209 7.37 -7.47 12.07
N SER A 210 7.49 -6.19 11.73
CA SER A 210 8.79 -5.50 11.74
C SER A 210 9.41 -5.46 13.14
N CYS A 211 8.58 -5.51 14.19
CA CYS A 211 9.01 -5.59 15.59
C CYS A 211 8.96 -7.01 16.16
N GLU A 212 9.10 -8.05 15.33
CA GLU A 212 9.21 -9.44 15.78
C GLU A 212 10.49 -9.63 16.62
N PRO A 213 10.42 -9.98 17.92
CA PRO A 213 11.60 -10.17 18.75
C PRO A 213 12.41 -11.43 18.41
N ASP A 214 11.80 -12.49 17.87
CA ASP A 214 12.56 -13.69 17.48
C ASP A 214 13.13 -13.58 16.06
N LYS A 215 14.42 -13.25 15.98
CA LYS A 215 15.16 -13.25 14.71
C LYS A 215 15.04 -14.55 13.93
N LYS A 216 14.91 -15.73 14.59
CA LYS A 216 14.76 -17.01 13.88
C LYS A 216 13.45 -17.09 13.10
N ARG A 217 12.37 -16.52 13.65
CA ARG A 217 11.08 -16.42 12.95
C ARG A 217 11.18 -15.52 11.73
N VAL A 218 11.94 -14.43 11.81
CA VAL A 218 12.23 -13.52 10.68
C VAL A 218 13.12 -14.20 9.62
N GLU A 219 14.11 -14.97 10.03
CA GLU A 219 14.99 -15.77 9.15
C GLU A 219 14.20 -16.85 8.40
N GLU A 220 13.34 -17.60 9.10
CA GLU A 220 12.43 -18.57 8.50
C GLU A 220 11.52 -17.91 7.46
N ALA A 221 10.89 -16.79 7.82
CA ALA A 221 10.03 -16.02 6.92
C ALA A 221 10.77 -15.54 5.67
N THR A 222 12.02 -15.12 5.82
CA THR A 222 12.88 -14.65 4.72
C THR A 222 13.13 -15.78 3.73
N HIS A 223 13.56 -16.95 4.20
CA HIS A 223 13.81 -18.10 3.32
C HIS A 223 12.52 -18.73 2.76
N ARG A 224 11.42 -18.75 3.53
CA ARG A 224 10.10 -19.21 3.05
C ARG A 224 9.58 -18.31 1.94
N THR A 225 9.76 -16.99 2.07
CA THR A 225 9.43 -16.01 1.02
C THR A 225 10.19 -16.29 -0.27
N THR A 226 11.48 -16.62 -0.24
CA THR A 226 12.23 -17.04 -1.44
C THR A 226 11.64 -18.30 -2.08
N ARG A 227 11.31 -19.34 -1.30
CA ARG A 227 10.71 -20.59 -1.83
C ARG A 227 9.30 -20.36 -2.38
N TRP A 228 8.54 -19.45 -1.78
CA TRP A 228 7.21 -19.07 -2.24
C TRP A 228 7.24 -18.22 -3.51
N LEU A 229 8.28 -17.42 -3.74
CA LEU A 229 8.52 -16.78 -5.05
C LEU A 229 8.63 -17.83 -6.16
N ASP A 230 9.44 -18.88 -5.97
CA ASP A 230 9.62 -19.91 -7.01
C ASP A 230 8.30 -20.61 -7.35
N ARG A 231 7.46 -20.85 -6.34
CA ARG A 231 6.08 -21.36 -6.51
C ARG A 231 5.16 -20.34 -7.22
N CYS A 232 5.28 -19.05 -6.91
CA CYS A 232 4.53 -17.99 -7.59
C CYS A 232 4.93 -17.89 -9.08
N ILE A 233 6.22 -17.97 -9.40
CA ILE A 233 6.74 -17.97 -10.78
C ILE A 233 6.16 -19.18 -11.55
N ALA A 234 6.20 -20.37 -10.95
CA ALA A 234 5.66 -21.58 -11.56
C ALA A 234 4.12 -21.55 -11.79
N ALA A 235 3.39 -20.82 -10.95
CA ALA A 235 1.93 -20.65 -11.05
C ALA A 235 1.50 -19.49 -11.97
N HIS A 236 2.42 -18.64 -12.43
CA HIS A 236 2.12 -17.46 -13.23
C HIS A 236 1.80 -17.84 -14.69
N ALA A 237 0.52 -17.78 -15.05
CA ALA A 237 0.00 -18.28 -16.32
C ALA A 237 0.04 -17.26 -17.47
N ASN A 238 0.15 -15.96 -17.16
CA ASN A 238 -0.02 -14.87 -18.14
C ASN A 238 1.18 -13.87 -18.17
N PRO A 239 2.45 -14.31 -18.25
CA PRO A 239 3.63 -13.43 -18.18
C PRO A 239 3.72 -12.41 -19.34
N GLU A 240 2.99 -12.64 -20.44
CA GLU A 240 2.86 -11.73 -21.57
C GLU A 240 1.83 -10.61 -21.35
N ARG A 241 1.10 -10.63 -20.22
CA ARG A 241 0.06 -9.63 -19.86
C ARG A 241 0.11 -9.14 -18.41
N GLN A 242 0.75 -9.85 -17.50
CA GLN A 242 0.81 -9.47 -16.09
C GLN A 242 2.23 -9.64 -15.54
N ASN A 243 2.61 -8.79 -14.59
CA ASN A 243 3.99 -8.68 -14.11
C ASN A 243 4.13 -9.09 -12.64
N LEU A 244 4.84 -10.19 -12.37
CA LEU A 244 5.08 -10.65 -11.01
C LEU A 244 6.19 -9.84 -10.31
N PHE A 245 5.86 -9.18 -9.22
CA PHE A 245 6.83 -8.49 -8.38
C PHE A 245 7.20 -9.35 -7.17
N ALA A 246 8.51 -9.48 -6.95
CA ALA A 246 9.05 -10.12 -5.76
C ALA A 246 9.07 -9.14 -4.57
N ILE A 247 8.93 -9.64 -3.34
CA ILE A 247 8.93 -8.83 -2.11
C ILE A 247 10.16 -9.18 -1.28
N VAL A 248 11.02 -8.18 -1.07
CA VAL A 248 12.17 -8.28 -0.15
C VAL A 248 11.64 -8.34 1.29
N GLN A 249 12.03 -9.38 2.02
CA GLN A 249 11.74 -9.57 3.45
C GLN A 249 13.06 -9.58 4.27
N GLY A 250 12.98 -9.81 5.58
CA GLY A 250 14.13 -9.76 6.50
C GLY A 250 13.94 -8.86 7.73
N GLY A 251 12.74 -8.31 7.94
CA GLY A 251 12.45 -7.44 9.09
C GLY A 251 13.38 -6.22 9.13
N LEU A 252 13.99 -5.97 10.30
CA LEU A 252 14.96 -4.88 10.52
C LEU A 252 16.42 -5.37 10.49
N HIS A 253 16.67 -6.64 10.10
CA HIS A 253 17.98 -7.26 10.15
C HIS A 253 18.74 -7.09 8.81
N GLU A 254 19.84 -6.33 8.84
CA GLU A 254 20.64 -6.00 7.65
C GLU A 254 21.14 -7.25 6.90
N ASP A 255 21.50 -8.31 7.63
CA ASP A 255 21.99 -9.56 7.08
C ASP A 255 20.89 -10.38 6.39
N LEU A 256 19.71 -10.51 7.02
CA LEU A 256 18.55 -11.17 6.38
C LEU A 256 18.06 -10.39 5.15
N ARG A 257 18.09 -9.06 5.20
CA ARG A 257 17.79 -8.20 4.03
C ARG A 257 18.78 -8.44 2.88
N LYS A 258 20.08 -8.63 3.15
CA LYS A 258 21.08 -8.99 2.13
C LYS A 258 20.80 -10.36 1.50
N ILE A 259 20.47 -11.36 2.32
CA ILE A 259 20.10 -12.71 1.85
C ILE A 259 18.88 -12.61 0.92
N SER A 260 17.80 -11.94 1.36
CA SER A 260 16.60 -11.74 0.54
C SER A 260 16.90 -11.01 -0.76
N LEU A 261 17.68 -9.92 -0.73
CA LEU A 261 18.09 -9.18 -1.93
C LEU A 261 18.89 -10.06 -2.92
N ALA A 262 19.80 -10.89 -2.44
CA ALA A 262 20.58 -11.80 -3.29
C ALA A 262 19.70 -12.90 -3.90
N ASP A 263 18.91 -13.59 -3.08
CA ASP A 263 18.02 -14.68 -3.49
C ASP A 263 17.02 -14.24 -4.55
N LEU A 264 16.34 -13.12 -4.33
CA LEU A 264 15.29 -12.62 -5.24
C LEU A 264 15.90 -12.06 -6.53
N LYS A 265 17.08 -11.41 -6.47
CA LYS A 265 17.82 -10.99 -7.68
C LYS A 265 18.29 -12.17 -8.53
N ALA A 266 18.61 -13.32 -7.93
CA ALA A 266 19.01 -14.52 -8.67
C ALA A 266 17.89 -15.09 -9.56
N ARG A 267 16.61 -14.79 -9.29
CA ARG A 267 15.48 -15.13 -10.18
C ARG A 267 15.40 -14.21 -11.40
N GLY A 268 16.22 -13.15 -11.41
CA GLY A 268 16.53 -12.32 -12.56
C GLY A 268 15.26 -11.78 -13.22
N ASP A 269 14.96 -12.32 -14.39
CA ASP A 269 13.96 -11.81 -15.31
C ASP A 269 12.54 -12.34 -15.12
N HIS A 270 12.37 -13.36 -14.28
CA HIS A 270 11.06 -13.76 -13.75
C HIS A 270 10.47 -12.71 -12.79
N CYS A 271 11.29 -11.78 -12.30
CA CYS A 271 10.90 -10.65 -11.47
C CYS A 271 11.10 -9.33 -12.24
N PRO A 272 10.11 -8.87 -13.04
CA PRO A 272 10.13 -7.57 -13.69
C PRO A 272 10.24 -6.38 -12.73
N GLY A 273 9.83 -6.52 -11.47
CA GLY A 273 9.95 -5.49 -10.43
C GLY A 273 10.11 -6.06 -9.04
N TYR A 274 10.45 -5.19 -8.08
CA TYR A 274 10.69 -5.57 -6.69
C TYR A 274 10.01 -4.62 -5.70
N ALA A 275 9.48 -5.18 -4.63
CA ALA A 275 8.94 -4.45 -3.50
C ALA A 275 9.78 -4.62 -2.23
N ILE A 276 9.68 -3.65 -1.32
CA ILE A 276 10.24 -3.66 0.02
C ILE A 276 9.08 -3.90 0.98
N GLY A 277 8.98 -5.11 1.52
CA GLY A 277 7.93 -5.55 2.45
C GLY A 277 8.42 -5.64 3.89
N GLY A 278 7.50 -5.94 4.82
CA GLY A 278 7.81 -6.09 6.25
C GLY A 278 8.26 -4.78 6.92
N LEU A 279 7.68 -3.65 6.50
CA LEU A 279 7.89 -2.30 7.03
C LEU A 279 6.54 -1.60 7.25
N SER A 280 6.56 -0.43 7.88
CA SER A 280 5.40 0.33 8.36
C SER A 280 4.53 -0.42 9.38
N GLY A 281 5.13 -1.39 10.08
CA GLY A 281 4.45 -2.30 11.02
C GLY A 281 4.45 -1.83 12.48
N GLY A 282 5.33 -0.89 12.83
CA GLY A 282 5.46 -0.35 14.20
C GLY A 282 6.89 -0.02 14.63
N GLU A 283 7.87 -0.24 13.75
CA GLU A 283 9.29 0.05 13.94
C GLU A 283 9.56 1.56 14.08
N SER A 284 10.74 1.92 14.60
CA SER A 284 11.12 3.33 14.64
C SER A 284 11.33 3.88 13.22
N LYS A 285 11.10 5.18 13.05
CA LYS A 285 11.39 5.85 11.77
C LYS A 285 12.85 5.74 11.34
N HIS A 286 13.78 5.61 12.29
CA HIS A 286 15.19 5.45 12.00
C HIS A 286 15.49 4.09 11.36
N GLU A 287 14.99 3.00 11.95
CA GLU A 287 15.13 1.64 11.40
C GLU A 287 14.43 1.51 10.05
N PHE A 288 13.22 2.07 9.93
CA PHE A 288 12.45 2.12 8.68
C PHE A 288 13.28 2.70 7.53
N TRP A 289 13.82 3.91 7.67
CA TRP A 289 14.56 4.54 6.57
C TRP A 289 15.88 3.82 6.30
N GLN A 290 16.53 3.24 7.32
CA GLN A 290 17.76 2.47 7.14
C GLN A 290 17.54 1.23 6.26
N VAL A 291 16.47 0.47 6.49
CA VAL A 291 16.11 -0.69 5.65
C VAL A 291 15.79 -0.26 4.22
N VAL A 292 15.02 0.83 4.04
CA VAL A 292 14.75 1.38 2.69
C VAL A 292 16.06 1.78 2.01
N ALA A 293 16.93 2.53 2.70
CA ALA A 293 18.21 3.01 2.20
C ALA A 293 19.18 1.88 1.84
N GLN A 294 19.13 0.75 2.54
CA GLN A 294 19.86 -0.47 2.21
C GLN A 294 19.30 -1.11 0.95
N CYS A 295 17.98 -1.34 0.89
CA CYS A 295 17.32 -2.01 -0.22
C CYS A 295 17.46 -1.22 -1.55
N THR A 296 17.58 0.11 -1.49
CA THR A 296 17.76 0.97 -2.67
C THR A 296 19.22 1.29 -3.01
N ASP A 297 20.21 0.76 -2.28
CA ASP A 297 21.61 1.15 -2.46
C ASP A 297 22.29 0.48 -3.66
N GLU A 298 22.28 1.17 -4.81
CA GLU A 298 22.96 0.73 -6.03
C GLU A 298 24.47 0.50 -5.86
N GLU A 299 25.11 1.18 -4.90
CA GLU A 299 26.55 1.04 -4.60
C GLU A 299 26.86 -0.17 -3.69
N LYS A 300 25.84 -0.81 -3.10
CA LYS A 300 25.97 -1.87 -2.09
C LYS A 300 25.05 -3.07 -2.32
N ASP A 301 24.95 -3.50 -3.57
CA ASP A 301 24.13 -4.66 -3.98
C ASP A 301 22.65 -4.58 -3.55
N GLY A 302 22.06 -3.38 -3.56
CA GLY A 302 20.62 -3.19 -3.46
C GLY A 302 19.83 -3.70 -4.67
N LEU A 303 18.60 -3.20 -4.81
CA LEU A 303 17.68 -3.56 -5.88
C LEU A 303 18.13 -3.04 -7.26
N PRO A 304 17.93 -3.81 -8.35
CA PRO A 304 18.42 -3.45 -9.68
C PRO A 304 17.96 -2.06 -10.14
N LYS A 305 18.88 -1.28 -10.74
CA LYS A 305 18.66 0.12 -11.16
C LYS A 305 17.54 0.28 -12.20
N LEU A 306 17.50 -0.63 -13.18
CA LEU A 306 16.58 -0.58 -14.33
C LEU A 306 15.31 -1.42 -14.09
N LYS A 307 14.87 -1.53 -12.83
CA LYS A 307 13.61 -2.14 -12.45
C LYS A 307 12.90 -1.26 -11.42
N PRO A 308 11.55 -1.28 -11.39
CA PRO A 308 10.79 -0.49 -10.43
C PRO A 308 11.00 -1.01 -9.00
N ARG A 309 11.10 -0.07 -8.05
CA ARG A 309 11.22 -0.31 -6.61
C ARG A 309 9.96 0.20 -5.90
N TYR A 310 9.20 -0.69 -5.28
CA TYR A 310 7.93 -0.41 -4.63
C TYR A 310 8.05 -0.50 -3.10
N CYS A 311 7.80 0.59 -2.37
CA CYS A 311 7.73 0.53 -0.90
C CYS A 311 6.27 0.41 -0.46
N MET A 312 5.92 -0.73 0.13
CA MET A 312 4.53 -1.12 0.39
C MET A 312 3.96 -0.39 1.62
N GLY A 313 2.72 0.06 1.54
CA GLY A 313 1.97 0.65 2.66
C GLY A 313 2.36 2.08 3.08
N VAL A 314 3.39 2.67 2.49
CA VAL A 314 3.91 3.99 2.86
C VAL A 314 3.04 5.12 2.28
N GLY A 315 2.34 5.83 3.17
CA GLY A 315 1.35 6.86 2.78
C GLY A 315 1.57 8.26 3.31
N TYR A 316 2.42 8.45 4.32
CA TYR A 316 2.66 9.79 4.86
C TYR A 316 3.60 10.57 3.95
N MET A 317 3.31 11.86 3.74
CA MET A 317 3.99 12.66 2.73
C MET A 317 5.51 12.82 2.98
N LEU A 318 5.93 12.90 4.25
CA LEU A 318 7.36 12.95 4.59
C LEU A 318 8.06 11.62 4.33
N ASP A 319 7.45 10.51 4.73
CA ASP A 319 7.97 9.17 4.47
C ASP A 319 8.19 8.96 2.97
N ILE A 320 7.22 9.38 2.16
CA ILE A 320 7.27 9.35 0.70
C ILE A 320 8.41 10.19 0.17
N VAL A 321 8.54 11.45 0.58
CA VAL A 321 9.62 12.35 0.11
C VAL A 321 11.00 11.77 0.46
N VAL A 322 11.16 11.23 1.67
CA VAL A 322 12.38 10.54 2.11
C VAL A 322 12.63 9.27 1.30
N CYS A 323 11.62 8.44 1.05
CA CYS A 323 11.77 7.22 0.27
C CYS A 323 12.10 7.50 -1.21
N VAL A 324 11.53 8.55 -1.81
CA VAL A 324 11.92 9.01 -3.15
C VAL A 324 13.37 9.50 -3.14
N ALA A 325 13.77 10.28 -2.14
CA ALA A 325 15.16 10.70 -1.96
C ALA A 325 16.13 9.52 -1.79
N LEU A 326 15.69 8.42 -1.19
CA LEU A 326 16.45 7.16 -1.08
C LEU A 326 16.40 6.31 -2.35
N GLY A 327 15.45 6.56 -3.26
CA GLY A 327 15.38 5.95 -4.59
C GLY A 327 14.25 4.96 -4.83
N VAL A 328 13.14 5.04 -4.10
CA VAL A 328 11.89 4.29 -4.35
C VAL A 328 11.07 4.93 -5.49
N ASP A 329 10.44 4.11 -6.34
CA ASP A 329 9.56 4.55 -7.44
C ASP A 329 8.06 4.55 -7.09
N MET A 330 7.60 3.54 -6.35
CA MET A 330 6.17 3.25 -6.21
C MET A 330 5.77 3.19 -4.75
N PHE A 331 4.57 3.67 -4.46
CA PHE A 331 3.96 3.74 -3.13
C PHE A 331 2.48 3.37 -3.21
N ASP A 332 1.93 2.80 -2.14
CA ASP A 332 0.49 2.70 -1.93
C ASP A 332 0.18 3.05 -0.47
N CYS A 333 -1.02 3.57 -0.22
CA CYS A 333 -1.56 3.58 1.14
C CYS A 333 -3.06 3.88 1.17
N VAL A 334 -3.73 3.38 2.21
CA VAL A 334 -5.09 3.83 2.56
C VAL A 334 -5.12 5.21 3.21
N TYR A 335 -3.98 5.77 3.64
CA TYR A 335 -3.88 7.02 4.42
C TYR A 335 -4.70 8.19 3.86
N PRO A 336 -4.58 8.61 2.59
CA PRO A 336 -5.31 9.78 2.09
C PRO A 336 -6.83 9.64 2.24
N CYS A 337 -7.35 8.44 1.94
CA CYS A 337 -8.78 8.13 2.01
C CYS A 337 -9.26 7.81 3.44
N ARG A 338 -8.42 7.20 4.29
CA ARG A 338 -8.72 6.93 5.72
C ARG A 338 -8.80 8.25 6.49
N THR A 339 -7.80 9.11 6.32
CA THR A 339 -7.68 10.43 6.95
C THR A 339 -8.77 11.41 6.47
N ALA A 340 -9.18 11.35 5.19
CA ALA A 340 -10.35 12.07 4.67
C ALA A 340 -11.64 11.72 5.42
N ARG A 341 -11.89 10.42 5.68
CA ARG A 341 -13.08 9.95 6.43
C ARG A 341 -13.06 10.33 7.91
N PHE A 342 -11.89 10.61 8.48
CA PHE A 342 -11.75 11.20 9.83
C PHE A 342 -11.72 12.73 9.82
N GLY A 343 -12.07 13.33 8.69
CA GLY A 343 -12.26 14.77 8.56
C GLY A 343 -10.98 15.59 8.56
N THR A 344 -9.92 15.02 8.00
CA THR A 344 -8.61 15.67 7.89
C THR A 344 -8.19 15.75 6.43
N ALA A 345 -7.89 16.96 5.98
CA ALA A 345 -7.38 17.22 4.64
C ALA A 345 -5.85 17.32 4.63
N LEU A 346 -5.22 16.92 3.53
CA LEU A 346 -3.77 17.02 3.33
C LEU A 346 -3.42 18.31 2.56
N THR A 347 -2.43 19.06 3.02
CA THR A 347 -1.93 20.28 2.37
C THR A 347 -0.41 20.32 2.40
N ARG A 348 0.19 21.23 1.63
CA ARG A 348 1.65 21.46 1.62
C ARG A 348 2.18 21.95 2.99
N GLN A 349 1.31 22.49 3.83
CA GLN A 349 1.61 22.92 5.21
C GLN A 349 1.22 21.87 6.26
N GLY A 350 0.92 20.63 5.86
CA GLY A 350 0.58 19.54 6.79
C GLY A 350 -0.88 19.13 6.77
N GLN A 351 -1.41 18.79 7.94
CA GLN A 351 -2.75 18.21 8.09
C GLN A 351 -3.76 19.24 8.59
N LEU A 352 -4.82 19.47 7.84
CA LEU A 352 -5.93 20.34 8.21
C LEU A 352 -7.10 19.52 8.79
N ARG A 353 -7.18 19.44 10.13
CA ARG A 353 -8.24 18.72 10.87
C ARG A 353 -9.57 19.49 10.85
N LEU A 354 -10.27 19.46 9.72
CA LEU A 354 -11.57 20.12 9.52
C LEU A 354 -12.67 19.62 10.47
N SER A 355 -12.53 18.44 11.07
CA SER A 355 -13.39 17.95 12.15
C SER A 355 -13.32 18.77 13.46
N SER A 356 -12.39 19.73 13.57
CA SER A 356 -12.34 20.76 14.62
C SER A 356 -13.15 22.01 14.24
N ALA A 357 -14.47 21.85 14.03
CA ALA A 357 -15.35 22.85 13.41
C ALA A 357 -15.25 24.29 13.96
N ALA A 358 -15.11 24.47 15.28
CA ALA A 358 -14.98 25.79 15.91
C ALA A 358 -13.77 26.62 15.41
N ARG A 359 -12.71 25.96 14.89
CA ARG A 359 -11.56 26.65 14.28
C ARG A 359 -11.89 27.27 12.91
N PHE A 360 -12.89 26.73 12.21
CA PHE A 360 -13.18 27.03 10.81
C PHE A 360 -14.53 27.73 10.60
N GLU A 361 -15.30 27.99 11.65
CA GLU A 361 -16.64 28.61 11.59
C GLU A 361 -16.71 29.81 10.64
N ASN A 362 -15.72 30.70 10.71
CA ASN A 362 -15.61 31.91 9.88
C ASN A 362 -14.48 31.83 8.82
N ASP A 363 -13.92 30.64 8.55
CA ASP A 363 -12.90 30.43 7.52
C ASP A 363 -13.57 30.09 6.18
N PHE A 364 -13.85 31.13 5.39
CA PHE A 364 -14.49 31.00 4.08
C PHE A 364 -13.53 30.65 2.94
N GLY A 365 -12.22 30.47 3.20
CA GLY A 365 -11.25 30.04 2.20
C GLY A 365 -11.41 28.56 1.82
N VAL A 366 -10.87 28.15 0.68
CA VAL A 366 -10.81 26.73 0.28
C VAL A 366 -9.75 25.97 1.07
N ILE A 367 -9.73 24.63 0.99
CA ILE A 367 -8.75 23.81 1.75
C ILE A 367 -7.31 24.29 1.51
N GLU A 368 -6.87 24.31 0.24
CA GLU A 368 -5.55 24.78 -0.16
C GLU A 368 -5.67 25.65 -1.43
N GLU A 369 -5.16 26.88 -1.36
CA GLU A 369 -5.11 27.79 -2.50
C GLU A 369 -4.19 27.25 -3.61
N GLY A 370 -4.63 27.40 -4.87
CA GLY A 370 -3.95 26.81 -6.02
C GLY A 370 -4.10 25.28 -6.15
N CYS A 371 -4.90 24.62 -5.31
CA CYS A 371 -5.27 23.23 -5.53
C CYS A 371 -6.31 23.11 -6.65
N ASP A 372 -5.98 22.35 -7.69
CA ASP A 372 -6.78 22.15 -8.91
C ASP A 372 -7.87 21.06 -8.80
N CYS A 373 -8.07 20.49 -7.59
CA CYS A 373 -9.09 19.48 -7.37
C CYS A 373 -10.51 20.07 -7.50
N TYR A 374 -11.51 19.22 -7.76
CA TYR A 374 -12.91 19.65 -7.83
C TYR A 374 -13.35 20.43 -6.57
N THR A 375 -12.96 19.95 -5.38
CA THR A 375 -13.33 20.56 -4.10
C THR A 375 -12.81 21.99 -3.94
N CYS A 376 -11.59 22.29 -4.37
CA CYS A 376 -10.95 23.60 -4.20
C CYS A 376 -11.11 24.54 -5.41
N ALA A 377 -10.88 24.06 -6.64
CA ALA A 377 -10.87 24.94 -7.82
C ALA A 377 -12.25 25.11 -8.47
N GLN A 378 -13.01 24.03 -8.61
CA GLN A 378 -14.23 24.01 -9.42
C GLN A 378 -15.46 24.38 -8.60
N ALA A 379 -15.71 23.64 -7.51
CA ALA A 379 -16.83 23.90 -6.61
C ALA A 379 -16.52 24.93 -5.51
N LYS A 380 -15.24 25.17 -5.22
CA LYS A 380 -14.74 26.15 -4.23
C LYS A 380 -15.41 26.01 -2.85
N TYR A 381 -15.53 24.78 -2.35
CA TYR A 381 -16.08 24.53 -1.02
C TYR A 381 -15.18 25.14 0.06
N SER A 382 -15.76 25.98 0.91
CA SER A 382 -15.04 26.62 2.00
C SER A 382 -14.73 25.65 3.15
N ARG A 383 -13.66 25.93 3.90
CA ARG A 383 -13.32 25.20 5.13
C ARG A 383 -14.44 25.28 6.16
N SER A 384 -15.11 26.42 6.30
CA SER A 384 -16.32 26.60 7.12
C SER A 384 -17.40 25.57 6.76
N TYR A 385 -17.83 25.53 5.49
CA TYR A 385 -18.83 24.56 5.02
C TYR A 385 -18.38 23.11 5.22
N LEU A 386 -17.16 22.80 4.80
CA LEU A 386 -16.59 21.45 4.94
C LEU A 386 -16.57 21.03 6.40
N SER A 387 -16.12 21.89 7.31
CA SER A 387 -16.01 21.58 8.75
C SER A 387 -17.33 21.20 9.40
N GLN A 388 -18.46 21.70 8.89
CA GLN A 388 -19.80 21.32 9.34
C GLN A 388 -20.22 19.94 8.83
N ILE A 389 -20.05 19.66 7.53
CA ILE A 389 -20.47 18.39 6.92
C ILE A 389 -19.47 17.23 7.12
N VAL A 390 -18.31 17.53 7.69
CA VAL A 390 -17.24 16.60 8.06
C VAL A 390 -17.27 16.28 9.57
N ALA A 391 -18.17 16.92 10.33
CA ALA A 391 -18.16 16.91 11.79
C ALA A 391 -18.53 15.56 12.44
N LYS A 392 -18.18 15.48 13.73
CA LYS A 392 -18.11 14.25 14.54
C LYS A 392 -19.45 13.50 14.63
N ASN A 393 -19.35 12.18 14.53
CA ASN A 393 -20.38 11.16 14.80
C ASN A 393 -21.51 10.98 13.77
N ASP A 394 -21.80 11.95 12.89
CA ASP A 394 -22.84 11.73 11.89
C ASP A 394 -22.31 10.97 10.66
N LYS A 395 -22.38 9.63 10.74
CA LYS A 395 -22.07 8.73 9.62
C LYS A 395 -23.07 8.82 8.46
N SER A 396 -24.14 9.61 8.57
CA SER A 396 -25.18 9.71 7.53
C SER A 396 -24.79 10.57 6.33
N ASN A 397 -23.80 11.46 6.45
CA ASN A 397 -23.38 12.34 5.35
C ASN A 397 -22.05 11.89 4.69
N PRO A 398 -22.09 11.04 3.65
CA PRO A 398 -20.87 10.61 2.95
C PRO A 398 -20.21 11.72 2.12
N VAL A 399 -20.91 12.84 1.84
CA VAL A 399 -20.43 13.88 0.92
C VAL A 399 -19.16 14.56 1.45
N GLY A 400 -19.10 14.86 2.75
CA GLY A 400 -17.91 15.45 3.38
C GLY A 400 -16.68 14.55 3.20
N ALA A 401 -16.84 13.25 3.44
CA ALA A 401 -15.79 12.26 3.22
C ALA A 401 -15.36 12.15 1.74
N THR A 402 -16.32 12.18 0.80
CA THR A 402 -16.03 12.17 -0.64
C THR A 402 -15.25 13.41 -1.07
N LEU A 403 -15.69 14.61 -0.68
CA LEU A 403 -15.01 15.88 -1.02
C LEU A 403 -13.58 15.96 -0.48
N LEU A 404 -13.34 15.45 0.74
CA LEU A 404 -11.98 15.34 1.28
C LEU A 404 -11.17 14.22 0.64
N THR A 405 -11.79 13.13 0.18
CA THR A 405 -11.10 12.05 -0.54
C THR A 405 -10.63 12.52 -1.92
N ILE A 406 -11.47 13.27 -2.65
CA ILE A 406 -11.11 13.98 -3.89
C ILE A 406 -9.86 14.83 -3.67
N HIS A 407 -9.87 15.68 -2.64
CA HIS A 407 -8.77 16.58 -2.33
C HIS A 407 -7.49 15.82 -1.94
N ASN A 408 -7.59 14.89 -0.98
CA ASN A 408 -6.43 14.16 -0.46
C ASN A 408 -5.76 13.28 -1.52
N VAL A 409 -6.53 12.61 -2.38
CA VAL A 409 -5.96 11.83 -3.49
C VAL A 409 -5.32 12.76 -4.52
N ARG A 410 -5.93 13.90 -4.87
CA ARG A 410 -5.31 14.88 -5.78
C ARG A 410 -4.03 15.49 -5.20
N PHE A 411 -3.98 15.74 -3.90
CA PHE A 411 -2.77 16.17 -3.20
C PHE A 411 -1.62 15.17 -3.40
N MET A 412 -1.87 13.87 -3.22
CA MET A 412 -0.84 12.84 -3.48
C MET A 412 -0.39 12.85 -4.95
N MET A 413 -1.31 13.00 -5.91
CA MET A 413 -0.94 13.05 -7.34
C MET A 413 -0.08 14.28 -7.67
N ARG A 414 -0.40 15.44 -7.07
CA ARG A 414 0.40 16.66 -7.20
C ARG A 414 1.77 16.52 -6.55
N LEU A 415 1.86 15.91 -5.36
CA LEU A 415 3.13 15.63 -4.68
C LEU A 415 4.07 14.78 -5.55
N MET A 416 3.56 13.70 -6.15
CA MET A 416 4.30 12.86 -7.10
C MET A 416 4.77 13.64 -8.34
N SER A 417 3.87 14.42 -8.94
CA SER A 417 4.17 15.25 -10.12
C SER A 417 5.23 16.33 -9.84
N ASP A 418 5.13 17.00 -8.68
CA ASP A 418 6.07 18.03 -8.24
C ASP A 418 7.48 17.41 -8.03
N MET A 419 7.56 16.25 -7.38
CA MET A 419 8.81 15.49 -7.22
C MET A 419 9.41 15.06 -8.57
N ARG A 420 8.61 14.43 -9.44
CA ARG A 420 9.06 13.99 -10.77
C ARG A 420 9.65 15.16 -11.57
N LYS A 421 8.95 16.30 -11.60
CA LYS A 421 9.41 17.50 -12.28
C LYS A 421 10.77 17.97 -11.73
N ALA A 422 10.92 18.02 -10.42
CA ALA A 422 12.19 18.43 -9.80
C ALA A 422 13.35 17.46 -10.10
N ILE A 423 13.09 16.15 -10.21
CA ILE A 423 14.10 15.15 -10.61
C ILE A 423 14.50 15.34 -12.09
N LEU A 424 13.52 15.51 -12.99
CA LEU A 424 13.77 15.77 -14.42
C LEU A 424 14.56 17.07 -14.65
N GLU A 425 14.37 18.09 -13.81
CA GLU A 425 15.11 19.35 -13.87
C GLU A 425 16.47 19.33 -13.15
N GLY A 426 16.84 18.25 -12.46
CA GLY A 426 18.07 18.17 -11.65
C GLY A 426 18.07 19.05 -10.38
N LYS A 427 16.87 19.41 -9.90
CA LYS A 427 16.63 20.32 -8.76
C LYS A 427 15.90 19.63 -7.60
N PHE A 428 15.99 18.31 -7.49
CA PHE A 428 15.23 17.57 -6.48
C PHE A 428 15.67 17.96 -5.06
N SER A 429 16.96 18.19 -4.84
CA SER A 429 17.47 18.69 -3.55
C SER A 429 16.84 20.03 -3.13
N GLU A 430 16.79 21.01 -4.05
CA GLU A 430 16.18 22.33 -3.79
C GLU A 430 14.68 22.21 -3.50
N TRP A 431 14.00 21.32 -4.23
CA TRP A 431 12.58 21.04 -4.03
C TRP A 431 12.31 20.42 -2.65
N VAL A 432 13.12 19.44 -2.21
CA VAL A 432 13.01 18.81 -0.88
C VAL A 432 13.22 19.85 0.22
N VAL A 433 14.24 20.70 0.12
CA VAL A 433 14.49 21.78 1.08
C VAL A 433 13.29 22.73 1.17
N ARG A 434 12.75 23.18 0.02
CA ARG A 434 11.59 24.06 -0.02
C ARG A 434 10.32 23.40 0.52
N PHE A 435 10.13 22.11 0.26
CA PHE A 435 9.03 21.33 0.82
C PHE A 435 9.11 21.29 2.34
N LEU A 436 10.28 20.97 2.90
CA LEU A 436 10.50 20.99 4.35
C LEU A 436 10.31 22.38 4.95
N GLN A 437 10.79 23.46 4.31
CA GLN A 437 10.58 24.83 4.78
C GLN A 437 9.10 25.27 4.73
N THR A 438 8.30 24.69 3.83
CA THR A 438 6.85 24.95 3.77
C THR A 438 6.09 24.23 4.89
N LEU A 439 6.57 23.05 5.29
CA LEU A 439 5.98 22.22 6.33
C LEU A 439 6.45 22.61 7.75
N TYR A 440 7.71 23.04 7.86
CA TYR A 440 8.40 23.47 9.07
C TYR A 440 8.90 24.91 8.89
N PRO A 441 7.99 25.90 8.85
CA PRO A 441 8.36 27.29 8.61
C PRO A 441 9.27 27.81 9.72
N GLN A 442 10.46 28.25 9.32
CA GLN A 442 11.39 28.91 10.23
C GLN A 442 10.93 30.35 10.44
N HIS A 443 10.75 30.76 11.71
CA HIS A 443 10.42 32.15 12.03
C HIS A 443 11.64 33.05 11.79
N THR A 444 11.70 33.70 10.64
CA THR A 444 12.61 34.84 10.41
C THR A 444 12.15 36.03 11.27
N PRO A 445 12.98 36.57 12.18
CA PRO A 445 12.62 37.73 12.98
C PRO A 445 12.71 39.03 12.16
N SER A 446 11.71 39.29 11.32
CA SER A 446 11.50 40.57 10.63
C SER A 446 10.01 40.83 10.41
N ASP A 447 9.57 42.06 10.69
CA ASP A 447 8.21 42.63 10.56
C ASP A 447 7.31 42.62 11.81
N SER A 448 7.90 42.80 12.99
CA SER A 448 7.18 43.25 14.21
C SER A 448 7.09 44.79 14.35
N SER A 449 7.04 45.52 13.23
CA SER A 449 6.95 46.99 13.19
C SER A 449 5.76 47.53 12.41
N THR A 450 4.53 47.07 12.71
CA THR A 450 3.32 47.93 12.63
C THR A 450 2.19 47.38 13.50
N SER A 451 1.31 48.29 13.97
CA SER A 451 0.05 47.99 14.68
C SER A 451 0.13 47.29 16.06
N LYS A 452 0.58 48.04 17.08
CA LYS A 452 0.05 47.92 18.46
C LYS A 452 -0.72 49.18 18.84
N THR A 453 -1.98 49.29 18.43
CA THR A 453 -2.88 50.34 18.95
C THR A 453 -4.36 49.91 18.97
N SER A 454 -4.68 48.91 19.79
CA SER A 454 -6.08 48.57 20.14
C SER A 454 -6.36 48.95 21.59
N LYS A 455 -7.16 50.00 21.80
CA LYS A 455 -7.58 50.47 23.12
C LYS A 455 -8.43 49.42 23.84
N LYS A 456 -8.10 49.08 25.08
CA LYS A 456 -8.95 48.25 25.95
C LYS A 456 -10.23 49.01 26.31
N ILE A 457 -11.38 48.54 25.82
CA ILE A 457 -12.69 48.91 26.38
C ILE A 457 -13.02 47.89 27.48
N LYS A 458 -13.18 48.36 28.73
CA LYS A 458 -13.70 47.54 29.84
C LYS A 458 -15.22 47.55 29.79
N MET A 459 -15.86 46.40 29.50
CA MET A 459 -17.27 46.21 29.85
C MET A 459 -17.39 45.77 31.32
N LYS A 460 -18.34 46.38 32.04
CA LYS A 460 -18.65 46.05 33.44
C LYS A 460 -19.55 44.81 33.49
N GLN A 461 -19.39 44.01 34.55
CA GLN A 461 -20.34 42.95 34.89
C GLN A 461 -21.68 43.54 35.35
N ALA A 462 -22.77 42.81 35.12
CA ALA A 462 -24.09 43.02 35.72
C ALA A 462 -24.45 41.81 36.61
N PRO A 463 -25.25 41.97 37.68
CA PRO A 463 -25.35 40.99 38.76
C PRO A 463 -26.42 39.91 38.53
N ALA A 464 -26.34 38.84 39.32
CA ALA A 464 -27.28 37.72 39.33
C ALA A 464 -28.66 38.10 39.93
N ALA A 465 -29.72 37.46 39.44
CA ALA A 465 -31.08 37.53 39.98
C ALA A 465 -31.49 36.18 40.60
N GLN A 466 -32.39 36.25 41.59
CA GLN A 466 -32.75 35.12 42.47
C GLN A 466 -33.91 34.25 41.94
N LYS A 467 -34.12 33.14 42.65
CA LYS A 467 -35.15 32.12 42.44
C LYS A 467 -36.59 32.68 42.42
N GLY A 468 -37.43 32.06 41.60
CA GLY A 468 -38.89 32.00 41.74
C GLY A 468 -39.33 30.53 41.75
N GLU A 469 -40.44 30.22 42.41
CA GLU A 469 -40.89 28.86 42.77
C GLU A 469 -42.31 28.58 42.22
N VAL A 470 -42.78 27.32 42.33
CA VAL A 470 -44.16 26.82 42.04
C VAL A 470 -44.53 26.80 40.52
N VAL A 471 -45.25 25.84 39.92
CA VAL A 471 -46.26 24.86 40.42
C VAL A 471 -46.17 23.50 39.68
N ASP A 472 -46.56 22.42 40.36
CA ASP A 472 -46.78 21.06 39.82
C ASP A 472 -47.94 20.94 38.81
N HIS A 473 -47.88 19.90 37.96
CA HIS A 473 -49.09 19.21 37.48
C HIS A 473 -48.82 17.71 37.23
N GLU A 474 -49.89 16.91 37.23
CA GLU A 474 -49.84 15.50 37.62
C GLU A 474 -49.55 14.47 36.52
N LYS A 475 -49.01 13.35 37.01
CA LYS A 475 -48.95 11.98 36.49
C LYS A 475 -49.95 11.58 35.38
N SER A 476 -49.46 10.75 34.46
CA SER A 476 -50.19 9.52 34.06
C SER A 476 -49.22 8.37 33.79
N ASN A 477 -49.55 7.16 34.26
CA ASN A 477 -48.74 5.94 34.09
C ASN A 477 -48.81 5.40 32.66
N GLY A 478 -47.72 4.76 32.22
CA GLY A 478 -47.68 3.95 31.00
C GLY A 478 -46.51 2.97 31.04
N GLN A 479 -46.67 1.85 31.74
CA GLN A 479 -45.73 0.73 31.67
C GLN A 479 -45.84 0.06 30.30
N ASN A 480 -44.71 -0.27 29.68
CA ASN A 480 -44.60 -1.40 28.77
C ASN A 480 -43.14 -1.91 28.79
N GLU A 481 -42.98 -3.18 29.10
CA GLU A 481 -41.70 -3.88 29.10
C GLU A 481 -41.33 -4.31 27.67
N ALA A 482 -40.04 -4.25 27.34
CA ALA A 482 -39.46 -4.86 26.15
C ALA A 482 -38.03 -5.33 26.49
N PRO A 483 -37.54 -6.41 25.86
CA PRO A 483 -36.55 -7.30 26.49
C PRO A 483 -35.09 -6.86 26.37
N GLU A 484 -34.24 -7.48 27.20
CA GLU A 484 -32.79 -7.30 27.23
C GLU A 484 -32.12 -7.60 25.88
N GLU A 485 -31.47 -6.61 25.27
CA GLU A 485 -30.51 -6.86 24.19
C GLU A 485 -29.10 -7.14 24.75
N SER A 486 -28.47 -8.14 24.14
CA SER A 486 -27.15 -8.66 24.50
C SER A 486 -26.03 -7.61 24.44
N LYS A 487 -25.13 -7.66 25.44
CA LYS A 487 -23.93 -6.82 25.55
C LYS A 487 -23.05 -6.89 24.29
N VAL A 488 -23.15 -5.87 23.44
CA VAL A 488 -22.12 -5.56 22.44
C VAL A 488 -20.87 -5.08 23.18
N VAL A 489 -19.76 -5.81 23.01
CA VAL A 489 -18.49 -5.47 23.65
C VAL A 489 -17.89 -4.23 23.00
N ASP A 490 -17.54 -3.25 23.84
CA ASP A 490 -17.08 -1.92 23.42
C ASP A 490 -15.70 -1.97 22.72
N GLU A 491 -15.64 -1.90 21.38
CA GLU A 491 -14.39 -1.69 20.61
C GLU A 491 -13.82 -0.26 20.75
N LYS A 492 -13.97 0.38 21.92
CA LYS A 492 -13.58 1.78 22.18
C LYS A 492 -12.09 2.00 22.50
N LYS A 493 -11.22 0.98 22.38
CA LYS A 493 -9.77 1.08 22.70
C LYS A 493 -8.86 0.81 21.50
N ALA A 494 -9.02 1.61 20.44
CA ALA A 494 -8.02 1.74 19.36
C ALA A 494 -7.90 3.15 18.74
N ALA A 495 -8.87 4.05 18.96
CA ALA A 495 -8.91 5.37 18.31
C ALA A 495 -8.96 6.57 19.28
N SER A 496 -8.54 6.39 20.54
CA SER A 496 -8.55 7.45 21.57
C SER A 496 -7.27 7.44 22.42
N SER A 497 -6.14 7.75 21.79
CA SER A 497 -4.90 8.13 22.48
C SER A 497 -4.10 9.19 21.69
N MET A 498 -4.81 10.14 21.07
CA MET A 498 -4.26 11.47 20.80
C MET A 498 -5.02 12.44 21.70
N LYS A 499 -4.41 12.80 22.83
CA LYS A 499 -4.86 13.97 23.61
C LYS A 499 -4.70 15.23 22.74
N PRO A 500 -5.56 16.24 22.90
CA PRO A 500 -5.41 17.48 22.17
C PRO A 500 -4.12 18.20 22.60
N ASP A 501 -3.40 18.70 21.61
CA ASP A 501 -2.62 19.95 21.59
C ASP A 501 -2.12 20.49 22.96
N ASP A 502 -1.40 19.67 23.72
CA ASP A 502 -0.38 20.14 24.67
C ASP A 502 0.90 20.50 23.87
N GLU A 503 0.76 21.36 22.86
CA GLU A 503 1.89 22.21 22.42
C GLU A 503 2.14 23.24 23.53
N GLU A 504 2.82 22.76 24.58
CA GLU A 504 3.63 23.61 25.43
C GLU A 504 4.47 24.49 24.48
N LYS A 505 4.26 25.81 24.55
CA LYS A 505 4.86 26.75 23.59
C LYS A 505 6.38 26.67 23.68
N ALA A 506 6.97 25.91 22.77
CA ALA A 506 8.41 25.97 22.55
C ALA A 506 8.73 27.37 22.03
N ASP A 507 9.52 28.15 22.78
CA ASP A 507 9.95 29.51 22.43
C ASP A 507 11.02 29.51 21.31
N GLY A 508 10.88 28.64 20.30
CA GLY A 508 11.80 28.46 19.19
C GLY A 508 11.14 27.85 17.95
N PRO A 509 11.81 27.85 16.78
CA PRO A 509 11.24 27.32 15.55
C PRO A 509 11.02 25.80 15.64
N LEU A 510 9.90 25.34 15.06
CA LEU A 510 9.64 23.92 14.86
C LEU A 510 10.56 23.41 13.74
N LEU A 511 11.38 22.42 14.04
CA LEU A 511 12.31 21.80 13.09
C LEU A 511 11.74 20.47 12.56
N PRO A 512 12.16 20.03 11.35
CA PRO A 512 11.87 18.67 10.89
C PRO A 512 12.37 17.61 11.89
N PRO A 513 11.74 16.43 11.95
CA PRO A 513 12.21 15.33 12.81
C PRO A 513 13.65 14.93 12.49
N LEU A 514 14.43 14.54 13.52
CA LEU A 514 15.84 14.13 13.33
C LEU A 514 15.99 12.96 12.34
N TRP A 515 15.06 11.99 12.33
CA TRP A 515 15.10 10.90 11.37
C TRP A 515 15.02 11.37 9.91
N VAL A 516 14.32 12.49 9.64
CA VAL A 516 14.25 13.12 8.30
C VAL A 516 15.60 13.74 7.94
N LYS A 517 16.26 14.43 8.89
CA LYS A 517 17.63 14.94 8.73
C LYS A 517 18.56 13.81 8.31
N ASP A 518 18.59 12.73 9.08
CA ASP A 518 19.56 11.64 8.91
C ASP A 518 19.32 10.87 7.61
N ALA A 519 18.06 10.59 7.27
CA ALA A 519 17.70 9.92 6.03
C ALA A 519 18.01 10.75 4.78
N LEU A 520 17.73 12.05 4.80
CA LEU A 520 18.02 12.94 3.65
C LEU A 520 19.52 13.28 3.54
N MET A 521 20.24 13.34 4.67
CA MET A 521 21.71 13.36 4.68
C MET A 521 22.29 12.08 4.08
N ARG A 522 21.75 10.90 4.40
CA ARG A 522 22.13 9.62 3.77
C ARG A 522 21.84 9.60 2.26
N ALA A 523 20.74 10.23 1.84
CA ALA A 523 20.37 10.44 0.44
C ALA A 523 21.24 11.48 -0.29
N LYS A 524 22.14 12.18 0.42
CA LYS A 524 23.01 13.26 -0.10
C LYS A 524 22.23 14.48 -0.62
N ILE A 525 21.09 14.83 0.00
CA ILE A 525 20.33 16.04 -0.35
C ILE A 525 21.15 17.31 -0.08
N ARG A 526 21.35 18.12 -1.12
CA ARG A 526 22.12 19.38 -1.08
C ARG A 526 21.31 20.49 -0.40
N GLY A 527 21.98 21.39 0.33
CA GLY A 527 21.36 22.56 0.97
C GLY A 527 20.58 22.28 2.27
N LEU A 528 20.52 21.02 2.72
CA LEU A 528 19.73 20.61 3.89
C LEU A 528 20.31 21.12 5.22
N LYS A 529 21.65 21.18 5.35
CA LYS A 529 22.31 21.62 6.58
C LYS A 529 22.16 23.13 6.79
N GLU A 530 22.16 23.86 5.69
CA GLU A 530 22.14 25.32 5.64
C GLU A 530 20.70 25.86 5.76
N ALA A 531 19.69 25.05 5.48
CA ALA A 531 18.29 25.45 5.45
C ALA A 531 17.60 25.49 6.83
N PHE A 532 18.19 24.91 7.87
CA PHE A 532 17.63 24.80 9.22
C PHE A 532 18.76 24.90 10.26
N ASP A 533 18.51 25.61 11.36
CA ASP A 533 19.37 25.49 12.55
C ASP A 533 19.04 24.17 13.25
N TRP A 534 19.76 23.11 12.88
CA TRP A 534 19.55 21.76 13.43
C TRP A 534 20.06 21.57 14.87
N GLU A 535 20.54 22.61 15.54
CA GLU A 535 21.10 22.57 16.90
C GLU A 535 20.25 23.38 17.89
N ASN A 536 19.69 24.51 17.47
CA ASN A 536 18.98 25.47 18.34
C ASN A 536 17.46 25.56 18.09
N GLY A 537 16.77 24.42 18.04
CA GLY A 537 15.30 24.40 17.91
C GLY A 537 14.65 23.10 18.38
N THR A 538 13.31 23.08 18.36
CA THR A 538 12.54 21.92 18.82
C THR A 538 12.16 21.04 17.63
N HIS A 539 12.67 19.81 17.59
CA HIS A 539 12.31 18.85 16.55
C HIS A 539 10.88 18.35 16.70
N SER A 540 10.13 18.35 15.59
CA SER A 540 8.84 17.67 15.49
C SER A 540 9.00 16.19 15.86
N LYS A 541 8.10 15.71 16.72
CA LYS A 541 7.99 14.30 17.14
C LYS A 541 7.08 13.50 16.21
N GLU A 542 7.14 13.77 14.90
CA GLU A 542 6.32 13.07 13.91
C GLU A 542 6.76 11.61 13.74
N ASP A 543 6.20 10.80 14.63
CA ASP A 543 6.12 9.36 14.50
C ASP A 543 5.17 8.97 13.38
N MET A 544 5.37 7.75 12.85
CA MET A 544 4.43 7.14 11.92
C MET A 544 3.03 7.06 12.55
N PRO A 545 1.96 7.54 11.89
CA PRO A 545 0.61 7.28 12.35
C PRO A 545 0.42 5.77 12.48
N LYS A 546 0.14 5.25 13.69
CA LYS A 546 -0.11 3.81 13.87
C LYS A 546 -1.30 3.41 12.99
N MET A 547 -1.03 2.65 11.92
CA MET A 547 -1.99 2.37 10.85
C MET A 547 -2.80 1.08 11.04
N GLN A 548 -2.64 0.40 12.18
CA GLN A 548 -3.52 -0.71 12.57
C GLN A 548 -5.00 -0.24 12.62
#